data_AF-A0A061EDZ3-F1
#
_entry.id   AF-A0A061EDZ3-F1
#
_cell.length_a   1.000
_cell.length_b   1.000
_cell.length_c   1.000
_cell.angle_alpha   90.00
_cell.angle_beta   90.00
_cell.angle_gamma   90.00
#
_symmetry.space_group_name_H-M   'P 1'
#
loop_
_entity.id
_entity.type
_entity.pdbx_description
1 polymer ?
#
loop_
_entity_poly.entity_id
_entity_poly.type
_entity_poly.pdbx_seq_one_letter_code
_entity_poly.pdbx_strand_id
1 'polypeptide(L)'
;MASTEGLVPITRTFLASYYDKYPFDPLSDDVSRLSFEIRSFAQDLLQGLPPTQGESLLIQEADSQPPHKIDENMWKNREHIEEILFLLERSHWPPLLQQPSTSEVAEFATICGRLKDKFQRILRILASFQSRNSERVFNTVMTYMPQDFRGTLIKQQKERSERNKQAEVDALVNSGGSIHDRYALLWKQQMDRRRQLAQLGAATGVYKTLVKYLVGVPQVLLDFIRQINDDDGPMEEQRQRYGPPLYNLTKTVLIIRLFLSLAWQRFEAFKLNRHQISVLEEAVDVYTSEFERFINFISEVFANSPFFISAEDASMFETRKSDEYNEITVPAGKSYEVSLAVESINSYIAWDFSLVQGKMNMDIGFSVEYTNTVGEKTLILPYRRYESDQGNFSTCMAGHYKLIWDNSYSTFFKKLRTFCGCLLTSNI
;
A
#
# COMPACT_ATOMS: atom_id res chain seq x y z
N MET A 1 26.78 0.18 19.56
CA MET A 1 25.32 0.36 19.42
C MET A 1 25.12 1.60 18.58
N ALA A 2 24.32 1.56 17.51
CA ALA A 2 23.98 2.79 16.80
C ALA A 2 23.20 3.68 17.77
N SER A 3 23.61 4.95 17.94
CA SER A 3 22.86 5.85 18.80
C SER A 3 21.47 6.06 18.22
N THR A 4 20.45 5.93 19.05
CA THR A 4 19.07 6.29 18.69
C THR A 4 18.71 7.69 19.16
N GLU A 5 19.68 8.38 19.77
CA GLU A 5 19.55 9.77 20.20
C GLU A 5 19.42 10.67 18.97
N GLY A 6 18.33 11.44 18.92
CA GLY A 6 18.02 12.31 17.78
C GLY A 6 17.38 11.63 16.57
N LEU A 7 17.07 10.33 16.59
CA LEU A 7 16.29 9.68 15.53
C LEU A 7 14.78 9.87 15.74
N VAL A 8 14.03 10.01 14.66
CA VAL A 8 12.57 10.05 14.65
C VAL A 8 12.01 9.03 13.65
N PRO A 9 10.74 8.58 13.81
CA PRO A 9 10.10 7.70 12.84
C PRO A 9 10.12 8.34 11.45
N ILE A 10 10.31 7.50 10.43
CA ILE A 10 10.24 7.96 9.05
C ILE A 10 8.84 8.52 8.74
N THR A 11 8.77 9.62 7.99
CA THR A 11 7.50 10.25 7.60
C THR A 11 7.16 9.94 6.15
N ARG A 12 5.87 10.03 5.81
CA ARG A 12 5.40 9.88 4.42
C ARG A 12 6.07 10.90 3.49
N THR A 13 6.17 12.17 3.91
CA THR A 13 6.81 13.25 3.15
C THR A 13 8.27 12.95 2.85
N PHE A 14 9.02 12.45 3.84
CA PHE A 14 10.42 12.08 3.62
C PHE A 14 10.52 10.95 2.59
N LEU A 15 9.67 9.92 2.70
CA LEU A 15 9.64 8.83 1.73
C LEU A 15 9.29 9.29 0.33
N ALA A 16 8.38 10.25 0.18
CA ALA A 16 8.01 10.81 -1.12
C ALA A 16 9.25 11.42 -1.80
N SER A 17 9.96 12.33 -1.11
CA SER A 17 11.20 12.93 -1.62
C SER A 17 12.33 11.93 -1.80
N TYR A 18 12.39 10.89 -0.97
CA TYR A 18 13.40 9.83 -1.09
C TYR A 18 13.15 8.99 -2.36
N TYR A 19 11.89 8.61 -2.60
CA TYR A 19 11.48 7.80 -3.75
C TYR A 19 11.52 8.56 -5.08
N ASP A 20 11.66 9.89 -5.09
CA ASP A 20 11.94 10.66 -6.31
C ASP A 20 13.24 10.24 -6.99
N LYS A 21 14.18 9.66 -6.23
CA LYS A 21 15.44 9.10 -6.74
C LYS A 21 15.27 7.70 -7.33
N TYR A 22 14.09 7.09 -7.15
CA TYR A 22 13.77 5.73 -7.57
C TYR A 22 12.49 5.75 -8.44
N PRO A 23 12.52 6.36 -9.64
CA PRO A 23 11.42 6.24 -10.57
C PRO A 23 11.33 4.79 -11.06
N PHE A 24 10.12 4.25 -11.11
CA PHE A 24 9.85 3.00 -11.82
C PHE A 24 9.37 3.33 -13.22
N ASP A 25 10.03 2.79 -14.23
CA ASP A 25 9.58 2.95 -15.61
C ASP A 25 8.22 2.28 -15.80
N PRO A 26 7.29 2.87 -16.56
CA PRO A 26 6.01 2.25 -16.85
C PRO A 26 6.14 0.81 -17.35
N LEU A 27 5.15 -0.01 -17.02
CA LEU A 27 5.03 -1.36 -17.61
C LEU A 27 4.90 -1.28 -19.12
N SER A 28 5.35 -2.31 -19.84
CA SER A 28 5.04 -2.45 -21.26
C SER A 28 3.52 -2.37 -21.51
N ASP A 29 3.12 -1.69 -22.58
CA ASP A 29 1.74 -1.62 -23.05
C ASP A 29 1.16 -3.03 -23.33
N ASP A 30 2.05 -3.99 -23.63
CA ASP A 30 1.69 -5.39 -23.84
C ASP A 30 1.06 -6.04 -22.60
N VAL A 31 1.38 -5.57 -21.38
CA VAL A 31 0.74 -6.06 -20.16
C VAL A 31 -0.77 -5.85 -20.23
N SER A 32 -1.19 -4.64 -20.60
CA SER A 32 -2.61 -4.28 -20.68
C SER A 32 -3.28 -4.95 -21.89
N ARG A 33 -2.62 -4.91 -23.05
CA ARG A 33 -3.11 -5.52 -24.29
C ARG A 33 -3.35 -7.03 -24.14
N LEU A 34 -2.33 -7.77 -23.71
CA LEU A 34 -2.41 -9.23 -23.56
C LEU A 34 -3.37 -9.65 -22.43
N SER A 35 -3.45 -8.87 -21.35
CA SER A 35 -4.46 -9.11 -20.30
C SER A 35 -5.88 -8.98 -20.85
N PHE A 36 -6.13 -7.99 -21.71
CA PHE A 36 -7.43 -7.82 -22.36
C PHE A 36 -7.74 -8.98 -23.34
N GLU A 37 -6.78 -9.34 -24.20
CA GLU A 37 -6.93 -10.44 -25.16
C GLU A 37 -7.22 -11.78 -24.46
N ILE A 38 -6.45 -12.15 -23.43
CA ILE A 38 -6.68 -13.38 -22.66
C ILE A 38 -8.01 -13.33 -21.91
N ARG A 39 -8.41 -12.16 -21.37
CA ARG A 39 -9.71 -12.01 -20.72
C ARG A 39 -10.85 -12.24 -21.71
N SER A 40 -10.71 -11.79 -22.96
CA SER A 40 -11.67 -12.08 -24.04
C SER A 40 -11.77 -13.58 -24.29
N PHE A 41 -10.65 -14.30 -24.41
CA PHE A 41 -10.68 -15.76 -24.58
C PHE A 41 -11.36 -16.48 -23.40
N ALA A 42 -11.12 -16.01 -22.18
CA ALA A 42 -11.80 -16.53 -21.00
C ALA A 42 -13.32 -16.27 -21.04
N GLN A 43 -13.76 -15.12 -21.56
CA GLN A 43 -15.18 -14.82 -21.73
C GLN A 43 -15.84 -15.71 -22.79
N ASP A 44 -15.17 -15.97 -23.92
CA ASP A 44 -15.68 -16.85 -24.97
C ASP A 44 -15.92 -18.27 -24.43
N LEU A 45 -15.03 -18.77 -23.58
CA LEU A 45 -15.17 -20.08 -22.91
C LEU A 45 -16.38 -20.13 -21.95
N LEU A 46 -16.82 -18.99 -21.42
CA LEU A 46 -17.95 -18.90 -20.50
C LEU A 46 -19.31 -18.80 -21.21
N GLN A 47 -19.34 -18.48 -22.50
CA GLN A 47 -20.61 -18.36 -23.26
C GLN A 47 -21.30 -19.72 -23.49
N GLY A 48 -20.53 -20.82 -23.52
CA GLY A 48 -21.06 -22.14 -23.84
C GLY A 48 -21.63 -22.94 -22.66
N LEU A 49 -21.16 -22.68 -21.43
CA LEU A 49 -21.48 -23.46 -20.23
C LEU A 49 -21.44 -22.56 -18.98
N PRO A 50 -22.42 -22.66 -18.06
CA PRO A 50 -22.41 -21.89 -16.83
C PRO A 50 -21.16 -22.22 -15.99
N PRO A 51 -20.58 -21.24 -15.27
CA PRO A 51 -19.43 -21.49 -14.43
C PRO A 51 -19.80 -22.36 -13.23
N THR A 52 -18.88 -23.24 -12.83
CA THR A 52 -18.97 -23.95 -11.54
C THR A 52 -18.81 -22.98 -10.38
N GLN A 53 -19.08 -23.43 -9.15
CA GLN A 53 -18.88 -22.59 -7.96
C GLN A 53 -17.42 -22.13 -7.82
N GLY A 54 -16.44 -23.02 -8.05
CA GLY A 54 -15.01 -22.67 -7.99
C GLY A 54 -14.61 -21.66 -9.07
N GLU A 55 -15.13 -21.83 -10.28
CA GLU A 55 -14.90 -20.88 -11.38
C GLU A 55 -15.54 -19.52 -11.09
N SER A 56 -16.71 -19.50 -10.49
CA SER A 56 -17.40 -18.26 -10.11
C SER A 56 -16.59 -17.45 -9.10
N LEU A 57 -15.96 -18.11 -8.13
CA LEU A 57 -15.05 -17.46 -7.16
C LEU A 57 -13.82 -16.87 -7.86
N LEU A 58 -13.22 -17.62 -8.79
CA LEU A 58 -12.05 -17.16 -9.54
C LEU A 58 -12.38 -15.99 -10.49
N ILE A 59 -13.57 -15.99 -11.09
CA ILE A 59 -14.09 -14.89 -11.90
C ILE A 59 -14.30 -13.65 -11.04
N GLN A 60 -14.96 -13.80 -9.89
CA GLN A 60 -15.18 -12.70 -8.94
C GLN A 60 -13.85 -12.10 -8.48
N GLU A 61 -12.86 -12.94 -8.21
CA GLU A 61 -11.51 -12.50 -7.86
C GLU A 61 -10.86 -11.72 -9.01
N ALA A 62 -10.97 -12.19 -10.26
CA ALA A 62 -10.43 -11.51 -11.44
C ALA A 62 -11.09 -10.15 -11.73
N ASP A 63 -12.35 -9.99 -11.34
CA ASP A 63 -13.11 -8.75 -11.49
C ASP A 63 -12.90 -7.79 -10.30
N SER A 64 -12.33 -8.28 -9.19
CA SER A 64 -12.03 -7.48 -8.00
C SER A 64 -10.70 -6.72 -8.14
N GLN A 65 -10.52 -5.68 -7.31
CA GLN A 65 -9.24 -5.00 -7.22
C GLN A 65 -8.21 -5.88 -6.50
N PRO A 66 -6.96 -5.95 -6.99
CA PRO A 66 -5.89 -6.65 -6.29
C PRO A 66 -5.67 -6.08 -4.88
N PRO A 67 -5.10 -6.88 -3.95
CA PRO A 67 -4.81 -6.40 -2.61
C PRO A 67 -3.91 -5.16 -2.63
N HIS A 68 -4.30 -4.14 -1.86
CA HIS A 68 -3.59 -2.86 -1.79
C HIS A 68 -2.21 -2.98 -1.14
N LYS A 69 -2.07 -3.84 -0.12
CA LYS A 69 -0.80 -4.02 0.58
C LYS A 69 0.19 -4.76 -0.31
N ILE A 70 1.37 -4.17 -0.54
CA ILE A 70 2.43 -4.74 -1.38
C ILE A 70 2.77 -6.18 -0.96
N ASP A 71 2.90 -6.47 0.34
CA ASP A 71 3.27 -7.82 0.78
C ASP A 71 2.13 -8.84 0.62
N GLU A 72 0.88 -8.44 0.88
CA GLU A 72 -0.30 -9.26 0.58
C GLU A 72 -0.34 -9.60 -0.92
N ASN A 73 -0.11 -8.59 -1.75
CA ASN A 73 -0.11 -8.71 -3.18
C ASN A 73 1.02 -9.64 -3.68
N MET A 74 2.22 -9.55 -3.09
CA MET A 74 3.31 -10.48 -3.37
C MET A 74 2.95 -11.93 -3.02
N TRP A 75 2.28 -12.16 -1.89
CA TRP A 75 1.75 -13.49 -1.54
C TRP A 75 0.71 -13.96 -2.56
N LYS A 76 -0.15 -13.05 -3.03
CA LYS A 76 -1.16 -13.34 -4.04
C LYS A 76 -0.58 -13.74 -5.38
N ASN A 77 0.49 -13.08 -5.82
CA ASN A 77 1.22 -13.50 -7.02
C ASN A 77 1.79 -14.92 -6.85
N ARG A 78 2.36 -15.26 -5.69
CA ARG A 78 2.84 -16.63 -5.45
C ARG A 78 1.73 -17.66 -5.48
N GLU A 79 0.58 -17.36 -4.89
CA GLU A 79 -0.60 -18.21 -4.95
C GLU A 79 -0.99 -18.49 -6.40
N HIS A 80 -1.18 -17.46 -7.22
CA HIS A 80 -1.57 -17.63 -8.61
C HIS A 80 -0.50 -18.34 -9.45
N ILE A 81 0.78 -18.07 -9.22
CA ILE A 81 1.87 -18.78 -9.89
C ILE A 81 1.84 -20.28 -9.54
N GLU A 82 1.67 -20.64 -8.27
CA GLU A 82 1.63 -22.05 -7.86
C GLU A 82 0.38 -22.77 -8.35
N GLU A 83 -0.76 -22.09 -8.41
CA GLU A 83 -1.99 -22.61 -9.02
C GLU A 83 -1.83 -22.85 -10.52
N ILE A 84 -1.13 -21.95 -11.24
CA ILE A 84 -0.78 -22.18 -12.64
C ILE A 84 0.17 -23.36 -12.77
N LEU A 85 1.19 -23.47 -11.92
CA LEU A 85 2.11 -24.60 -11.92
C LEU A 85 1.40 -25.94 -11.69
N PHE A 86 0.41 -25.96 -10.79
CA PHE A 86 -0.45 -27.11 -10.55
C PHE A 86 -1.21 -27.51 -11.82
N LEU A 87 -1.83 -26.55 -12.53
CA LEU A 87 -2.52 -26.80 -13.80
C LEU A 87 -1.58 -27.30 -14.91
N LEU A 88 -0.34 -26.78 -14.95
CA LEU A 88 0.68 -27.15 -15.93
C LEU A 88 1.35 -28.49 -15.63
N GLU A 89 1.10 -29.12 -14.47
CA GLU A 89 1.55 -30.48 -14.21
C GLU A 89 0.79 -31.51 -15.03
N ARG A 90 1.52 -32.41 -15.70
CA ARG A 90 0.96 -33.39 -16.63
C ARG A 90 -0.13 -34.27 -16.01
N SER A 91 -0.03 -34.59 -14.72
CA SER A 91 -1.04 -35.36 -13.98
C SER A 91 -2.39 -34.64 -13.89
N HIS A 92 -2.40 -33.32 -14.00
CA HIS A 92 -3.60 -32.47 -13.91
C HIS A 92 -4.09 -32.00 -15.28
N TRP A 93 -3.46 -32.44 -16.37
CA TRP A 93 -3.94 -32.13 -17.72
C TRP A 93 -5.25 -32.86 -18.02
N PRO A 94 -6.08 -32.36 -18.94
CA PRO A 94 -7.22 -33.09 -19.47
C PRO A 94 -6.79 -34.49 -19.94
N PRO A 95 -7.57 -35.56 -19.67
CA PRO A 95 -7.16 -36.95 -19.98
C PRO A 95 -6.71 -37.16 -21.43
N LEU A 96 -7.35 -36.47 -22.38
CA LEU A 96 -7.00 -36.49 -23.80
C LEU A 96 -5.59 -35.94 -24.10
N LEU A 97 -5.09 -35.00 -23.29
CA LEU A 97 -3.75 -34.42 -23.43
C LEU A 97 -2.68 -35.23 -22.71
N GLN A 98 -3.05 -36.14 -21.80
CA GLN A 98 -2.09 -36.96 -21.08
C GLN A 98 -1.48 -38.06 -21.97
N GLN A 99 -2.24 -38.56 -22.94
CA GLN A 99 -1.83 -39.64 -23.84
C GLN A 99 -1.00 -39.12 -25.02
N PRO A 100 0.25 -39.58 -25.21
CA PRO A 100 1.06 -39.19 -26.36
C PRO A 100 0.57 -39.92 -27.61
N SER A 101 -0.35 -39.31 -28.36
CA SER A 101 -0.97 -39.95 -29.53
C SER A 101 -0.88 -39.10 -30.81
N THR A 102 -0.66 -37.78 -30.73
CA THR A 102 -0.57 -36.91 -31.91
C THR A 102 0.58 -35.90 -31.82
N SER A 103 1.05 -35.43 -32.99
CA SER A 103 2.08 -34.38 -33.09
C SER A 103 1.65 -33.06 -32.45
N GLU A 104 0.36 -32.72 -32.50
CA GLU A 104 -0.20 -31.50 -31.90
C GLU A 104 -0.15 -31.56 -30.36
N VAL A 105 -0.44 -32.73 -29.77
CA VAL A 105 -0.32 -32.94 -28.32
C VAL A 105 1.14 -32.84 -27.86
N ALA A 106 2.09 -33.30 -28.70
CA ALA A 106 3.51 -33.16 -28.41
C ALA A 106 3.98 -31.70 -28.42
N GLU A 107 3.56 -30.91 -29.42
CA GLU A 107 3.85 -29.47 -29.50
C GLU A 107 3.27 -28.71 -28.31
N PHE A 108 2.01 -28.97 -27.97
CA PHE A 108 1.36 -28.36 -26.81
C PHE A 108 2.04 -28.72 -25.49
N ALA A 109 2.50 -29.97 -25.35
CA ALA A 109 3.23 -30.41 -24.18
C ALA A 109 4.58 -29.69 -24.03
N THR A 110 5.28 -29.45 -25.13
CA THR A 110 6.52 -28.64 -25.15
C THR A 110 6.24 -27.22 -24.68
N ILE A 111 5.17 -26.59 -25.17
CA ILE A 111 4.79 -25.23 -24.76
C ILE A 111 4.48 -25.19 -23.27
N CYS A 112 3.62 -26.10 -22.76
CA CYS A 112 3.32 -26.18 -21.33
C CYS A 112 4.57 -26.38 -20.47
N GLY A 113 5.54 -27.17 -20.94
CA GLY A 113 6.85 -27.32 -20.31
C GLY A 113 7.61 -25.99 -20.20
N ARG A 114 7.69 -25.23 -21.29
CA ARG A 114 8.33 -23.89 -21.29
C ARG A 114 7.63 -22.93 -20.34
N LEU A 115 6.30 -22.88 -20.35
CA LEU A 115 5.54 -22.02 -19.44
C LEU A 115 5.80 -22.41 -17.97
N LYS A 116 5.81 -23.71 -17.68
CA LYS A 116 6.12 -24.24 -16.35
C LYS A 116 7.49 -23.79 -15.88
N ASP A 117 8.52 -23.90 -16.72
CA ASP A 117 9.88 -23.48 -16.37
C ASP A 117 9.97 -21.98 -16.05
N LYS A 118 9.27 -21.14 -16.83
CA LYS A 118 9.18 -19.69 -16.59
C LYS A 118 8.50 -19.38 -15.25
N PHE A 119 7.37 -20.02 -14.96
CA PHE A 119 6.66 -19.84 -13.69
C PHE A 119 7.45 -20.36 -12.49
N GLN A 120 8.16 -21.49 -12.62
CA GLN A 120 9.04 -21.98 -11.57
C GLN A 120 10.20 -21.02 -11.28
N ARG A 121 10.79 -20.45 -12.34
CA ARG A 121 11.86 -19.46 -12.20
C ARG A 121 11.36 -18.22 -11.47
N ILE A 122 10.25 -17.63 -11.88
CA ILE A 122 9.74 -16.41 -11.25
C ILE A 122 9.27 -16.65 -9.81
N LEU A 123 8.69 -17.83 -9.51
CA LEU A 123 8.35 -18.21 -8.14
C LEU A 123 9.57 -18.25 -7.22
N ARG A 124 10.69 -18.82 -7.70
CA ARG A 124 11.95 -18.86 -6.94
C ARG A 124 12.51 -17.45 -6.70
N ILE A 125 12.46 -16.59 -7.71
CA ILE A 125 12.89 -15.18 -7.59
C ILE A 125 12.06 -14.46 -6.51
N LEU A 126 10.73 -14.58 -6.59
CA LEU A 126 9.81 -13.96 -5.63
C LEU A 126 10.00 -14.50 -4.20
N ALA A 127 10.11 -15.81 -4.04
CA ALA A 127 10.35 -16.44 -2.73
C ALA A 127 11.71 -16.01 -2.13
N SER A 128 12.76 -15.94 -2.96
CA SER A 128 14.09 -15.45 -2.56
C SER A 128 14.03 -13.98 -2.13
N PHE A 129 13.34 -13.13 -2.89
CA PHE A 129 13.12 -11.72 -2.52
C PHE A 129 12.44 -11.59 -1.16
N GLN A 130 11.32 -12.28 -0.93
CA GLN A 130 10.59 -12.21 0.34
C GLN A 130 11.44 -12.69 1.53
N SER A 131 12.19 -13.79 1.36
CA SER A 131 13.09 -14.32 2.38
C SER A 131 14.21 -13.32 2.73
N ARG A 132 14.92 -12.83 1.72
CA ARG A 132 16.02 -11.86 1.87
C ARG A 132 15.53 -10.55 2.48
N ASN A 133 14.35 -10.08 2.09
CA ASN A 133 13.77 -8.86 2.64
C ASN A 133 13.41 -9.04 4.13
N SER A 134 12.79 -10.16 4.51
CA SER A 134 12.49 -10.49 5.91
C SER A 134 13.75 -10.55 6.77
N GLU A 135 14.82 -11.17 6.25
CA GLU A 135 16.12 -11.22 6.91
C GLU A 135 16.75 -9.82 7.05
N ARG A 136 16.72 -9.02 5.98
CA ARG A 136 17.22 -7.63 6.00
C ARG A 136 16.50 -6.78 7.04
N VAL A 137 15.17 -6.78 7.05
CA VAL A 137 14.36 -6.06 8.05
C VAL A 137 14.76 -6.49 9.46
N PHE A 138 14.86 -7.80 9.70
CA PHE A 138 15.26 -8.32 11.00
C PHE A 138 16.67 -7.86 11.40
N ASN A 139 17.65 -7.96 10.50
CA ASN A 139 19.03 -7.56 10.76
C ASN A 139 19.12 -6.05 11.02
N THR A 140 18.39 -5.23 10.28
CA THR A 140 18.29 -3.78 10.52
C THR A 140 17.75 -3.50 11.92
N VAL A 141 16.66 -4.15 12.33
CA VAL A 141 16.11 -4.01 13.69
C VAL A 141 17.14 -4.45 14.73
N MET A 142 17.89 -5.53 14.49
CA MET A 142 18.93 -6.01 15.40
C MET A 142 20.09 -5.05 15.60
N THR A 143 20.35 -4.11 14.68
CA THR A 143 21.40 -3.09 14.88
C THR A 143 21.09 -2.11 16.02
N TYR A 144 19.79 -1.94 16.31
CA TYR A 144 19.27 -1.08 17.36
C TYR A 144 18.95 -1.81 18.67
N MET A 145 19.00 -3.14 18.67
CA MET A 145 18.75 -3.96 19.86
C MET A 145 20.02 -4.15 20.72
N PRO A 146 19.88 -4.38 22.04
CA PRO A 146 21.02 -4.72 22.89
C PRO A 146 21.76 -5.96 22.39
N GLN A 147 23.09 -5.87 22.29
CA GLN A 147 23.96 -6.97 21.83
C GLN A 147 24.36 -7.93 22.97
N ASP A 148 23.62 -7.90 24.07
CA ASP A 148 23.80 -8.80 25.20
C ASP A 148 22.87 -10.02 25.08
N PHE A 149 22.73 -10.79 26.18
CA PHE A 149 21.90 -11.99 26.22
C PHE A 149 20.45 -11.76 25.75
N ARG A 150 19.93 -10.53 25.83
CA ARG A 150 18.57 -10.18 25.42
C ARG A 150 18.41 -10.24 23.89
N GLY A 151 19.41 -9.78 23.14
CA GLY A 151 19.43 -9.91 21.68
C GLY A 151 19.45 -11.37 21.24
N THR A 152 20.19 -12.23 21.95
CA THR A 152 20.21 -13.68 21.72
C THR A 152 18.87 -14.33 22.00
N LEU A 153 18.17 -13.93 23.07
CA LEU A 153 16.82 -14.43 23.38
C LEU A 153 15.81 -14.06 22.30
N ILE A 154 15.86 -12.84 21.75
CA ILE A 154 14.97 -12.41 20.66
C ILE A 154 15.21 -13.25 19.39
N LYS A 155 16.47 -13.52 19.05
CA LYS A 155 16.83 -14.40 17.92
C LYS A 155 16.26 -15.80 18.11
N GLN A 156 16.46 -16.40 19.29
CA GLN A 156 15.94 -17.73 19.62
C GLN A 156 14.40 -17.77 19.60
N GLN A 157 13.74 -16.71 20.09
CA GLN A 157 12.29 -16.59 20.07
C GLN A 157 11.76 -16.50 18.63
N LYS A 158 12.41 -15.71 17.76
CA LYS A 158 12.09 -15.67 16.33
C LYS A 158 12.21 -17.05 15.71
N GLU A 159 13.36 -17.72 15.85
CA GLU A 159 13.58 -19.05 15.27
C GLU A 159 12.55 -20.07 15.72
N ARG A 160 12.22 -20.10 17.02
CA ARG A 160 11.18 -20.99 17.55
C ARG A 160 9.80 -20.65 16.97
N SER A 161 9.47 -19.37 16.87
CA SER A 161 8.20 -18.93 16.27
C SER A 161 8.09 -19.31 14.79
N GLU A 162 9.16 -19.12 14.00
CA GLU A 162 9.18 -19.51 12.59
C GLU A 162 9.07 -21.03 12.41
N ARG A 163 9.75 -21.83 13.24
CA ARG A 163 9.62 -23.30 13.20
C ARG A 163 8.19 -23.75 13.51
N ASN A 164 7.55 -23.18 14.51
CA ASN A 164 6.17 -23.53 14.87
C ASN A 164 5.18 -23.17 13.75
N LYS A 165 5.36 -22.00 13.11
CA LYS A 165 4.53 -21.55 11.99
C LYS A 165 4.74 -22.42 10.74
N GLN A 166 5.98 -22.82 10.48
CA GLN A 166 6.28 -23.76 9.39
C GLN A 166 5.63 -25.12 9.67
N ALA A 167 5.68 -25.63 10.90
CA ALA A 167 5.02 -26.88 11.25
C ALA A 167 3.49 -26.83 11.07
N GLU A 168 2.85 -25.68 11.32
CA GLU A 168 1.42 -25.47 11.05
C GLU A 168 1.12 -25.54 9.55
N VAL A 169 1.97 -24.91 8.73
CA VAL A 169 1.89 -24.98 7.26
C VAL A 169 2.08 -26.42 6.78
N ASP A 170 3.09 -27.12 7.29
CA ASP A 170 3.38 -28.51 6.92
C ASP A 170 2.23 -29.43 7.32
N ALA A 171 1.62 -29.23 8.50
CA ALA A 171 0.45 -29.98 8.94
C ALA A 171 -0.77 -29.74 8.03
N LEU A 172 -1.00 -28.50 7.60
CA LEU A 172 -2.07 -28.16 6.66
C LEU A 172 -1.85 -28.85 5.30
N VAL A 173 -0.64 -28.78 4.76
CA VAL A 173 -0.30 -29.44 3.48
C VAL A 173 -0.43 -30.96 3.61
N ASN A 174 0.09 -31.55 4.68
CA ASN A 174 0.03 -33.00 4.91
C ASN A 174 -1.39 -33.53 5.14
N SER A 175 -2.32 -32.67 5.59
CA SER A 175 -3.75 -33.00 5.73
C SER A 175 -4.55 -32.80 4.44
N GLY A 176 -3.89 -32.42 3.34
CA GLY A 176 -4.54 -32.21 2.04
C GLY A 176 -5.12 -30.81 1.84
N GLY A 177 -4.66 -29.81 2.60
CA GLY A 177 -5.04 -28.41 2.39
C GLY A 177 -4.67 -27.92 0.99
N SER A 178 -5.52 -27.08 0.42
CA SER A 178 -5.30 -26.52 -0.91
C SER A 178 -4.16 -25.50 -0.93
N ILE A 179 -3.69 -25.15 -2.14
CA ILE A 179 -2.72 -24.05 -2.33
C ILE A 179 -3.28 -22.75 -1.75
N HIS A 180 -4.57 -22.48 -1.99
CA HIS A 180 -5.28 -21.35 -1.39
C HIS A 180 -5.24 -21.37 0.14
N ASP A 181 -5.57 -22.50 0.78
CA ASP A 181 -5.56 -22.62 2.25
C ASP A 181 -4.18 -22.31 2.83
N ARG A 182 -3.12 -22.79 2.17
CA ARG A 182 -1.74 -22.51 2.58
C ARG A 182 -1.42 -21.01 2.52
N TYR A 183 -1.80 -20.33 1.45
CA TYR A 183 -1.54 -18.88 1.32
C TYR A 183 -2.42 -18.04 2.26
N ALA A 184 -3.67 -18.45 2.49
CA ALA A 184 -4.53 -17.85 3.51
C ALA A 184 -3.92 -17.98 4.92
N LEU A 185 -3.36 -19.14 5.26
CA LEU A 185 -2.66 -19.35 6.53
C LEU A 185 -1.40 -18.47 6.65
N LEU A 186 -0.56 -18.43 5.62
CA LEU A 186 0.65 -17.59 5.61
C LEU A 186 0.30 -16.11 5.81
N TRP A 187 -0.76 -15.63 5.16
CA TRP A 187 -1.24 -14.27 5.32
C TRP A 187 -1.80 -14.01 6.73
N LYS A 188 -2.59 -14.94 7.26
CA LYS A 188 -3.08 -14.88 8.64
C LYS A 188 -1.92 -14.77 9.64
N GLN A 189 -0.92 -15.63 9.51
CA GLN A 189 0.28 -15.61 10.35
C GLN A 189 1.03 -14.27 10.24
N GLN A 190 1.08 -13.66 9.05
CA GLN A 190 1.68 -12.34 8.84
C GLN A 190 0.87 -11.23 9.52
N MET A 191 -0.46 -11.25 9.41
CA MET A 191 -1.34 -10.27 10.08
C MET A 191 -1.32 -10.39 11.59
N ASP A 192 -1.27 -11.61 12.13
CA ASP A 192 -1.19 -11.81 13.58
C ASP A 192 0.14 -11.29 14.14
N ARG A 193 1.27 -11.43 13.41
CA ARG A 193 2.54 -10.76 13.77
C ARG A 193 2.37 -9.25 13.84
N ARG A 194 1.75 -8.64 12.82
CA ARG A 194 1.55 -7.19 12.76
C ARG A 194 0.65 -6.68 13.87
N ARG A 195 -0.43 -7.41 14.20
CA ARG A 195 -1.33 -7.07 15.32
C ARG A 195 -0.59 -7.12 16.65
N GLN A 196 0.18 -8.18 16.89
CA GLN A 196 0.99 -8.29 18.12
C GLN A 196 2.00 -7.15 18.22
N LEU A 197 2.70 -6.80 17.14
CA LEU A 197 3.63 -5.68 17.10
C LEU A 197 2.93 -4.34 17.37
N ALA A 198 1.79 -4.08 16.74
CA ALA A 198 1.01 -2.86 16.97
C ALA A 198 0.53 -2.75 18.43
N GLN A 199 0.07 -3.87 19.04
CA GLN A 199 -0.30 -3.92 20.46
C GLN A 199 0.88 -3.61 21.38
N LEU A 200 2.09 -4.09 21.05
CA LEU A 200 3.30 -3.74 21.79
C LEU A 200 3.65 -2.24 21.68
N GLY A 201 3.46 -1.64 20.49
CA GLY A 201 3.67 -0.20 20.27
C GLY A 201 2.63 0.69 20.96
N ALA A 202 1.39 0.20 21.07
CA ALA A 202 0.27 0.89 21.72
C ALA A 202 0.23 0.69 23.24
N ALA A 203 0.99 -0.26 23.79
CA ALA A 203 1.00 -0.53 25.23
C ALA A 203 1.42 0.72 26.02
N THR A 204 0.63 1.09 27.03
CA THR A 204 0.89 2.22 27.93
C THR A 204 1.26 1.75 29.34
N GLY A 205 1.93 2.60 30.13
CA GLY A 205 2.17 2.35 31.55
C GLY A 205 3.26 1.31 31.84
N VAL A 206 3.07 0.53 32.91
CA VAL A 206 4.08 -0.38 33.50
C VAL A 206 4.59 -1.43 32.50
N TYR A 207 3.74 -1.91 31.58
CA TYR A 207 4.13 -2.87 30.55
C TYR A 207 5.08 -2.26 29.50
N LYS A 208 4.85 -1.00 29.08
CA LYS A 208 5.77 -0.24 28.21
C LYS A 208 7.11 -0.01 28.90
N THR A 209 7.08 0.32 30.19
CA THR A 209 8.29 0.49 31.02
C THR A 209 9.04 -0.82 31.17
N LEU A 210 8.34 -1.95 31.38
CA LEU A 210 8.94 -3.29 31.44
C LEU A 210 9.56 -3.70 30.12
N VAL A 211 8.90 -3.52 28.96
CA VAL A 211 9.49 -3.83 27.65
C VAL A 211 10.70 -2.93 27.35
N LYS A 212 10.63 -1.64 27.68
CA LYS A 212 11.74 -0.68 27.52
C LYS A 212 12.93 -1.02 28.41
N TYR A 213 12.72 -1.37 29.67
CA TYR A 213 13.80 -1.65 30.64
C TYR A 213 14.31 -3.10 30.59
N LEU A 214 13.44 -4.10 30.42
CA LEU A 214 13.84 -5.51 30.35
C LEU A 214 14.41 -5.87 28.98
N VAL A 215 13.87 -5.35 27.87
CA VAL A 215 14.27 -5.75 26.51
C VAL A 215 15.18 -4.71 25.83
N GLY A 216 15.19 -3.46 26.32
CA GLY A 216 16.07 -2.41 25.81
C GLY A 216 15.70 -1.89 24.42
N VAL A 217 14.43 -2.02 24.02
CA VAL A 217 13.92 -1.59 22.70
C VAL A 217 13.86 -0.05 22.64
N PRO A 218 14.51 0.60 21.66
CA PRO A 218 14.43 2.05 21.46
C PRO A 218 13.02 2.57 21.22
N GLN A 219 12.69 3.75 21.75
CA GLN A 219 11.34 4.33 21.64
C GLN A 219 10.92 4.60 20.19
N VAL A 220 11.85 5.05 19.35
CA VAL A 220 11.63 5.37 17.93
C VAL A 220 11.14 4.14 17.14
N LEU A 221 11.64 2.94 17.47
CA LEU A 221 11.17 1.68 16.90
C LEU A 221 9.72 1.37 17.28
N LEU A 222 9.34 1.63 18.54
CA LEU A 222 7.97 1.42 19.01
C LEU A 222 6.99 2.40 18.35
N ASP A 223 7.42 3.65 18.15
CA ASP A 223 6.62 4.69 17.51
C ASP A 223 6.42 4.39 16.01
N PHE A 224 7.44 3.89 15.31
CA PHE A 224 7.31 3.39 13.94
C PHE A 224 6.36 2.18 13.85
N ILE A 225 6.51 1.20 14.73
CA ILE A 225 5.66 -0.01 14.74
C ILE A 225 4.18 0.34 14.95
N ARG A 226 3.87 1.38 15.73
CA ARG A 226 2.49 1.85 15.93
C ARG A 226 1.84 2.31 14.62
N GLN A 227 2.61 2.87 13.70
CA GLN A 227 2.12 3.41 12.42
C GLN A 227 2.21 2.42 11.25
N ILE A 228 2.71 1.20 11.47
CA ILE A 228 3.00 0.25 10.36
C ILE A 228 1.73 -0.23 9.62
N ASN A 229 0.57 -0.19 10.28
CA ASN A 229 -0.73 -0.53 9.71
C ASN A 229 -1.61 0.69 9.48
N ASP A 230 -1.09 1.89 9.69
CA ASP A 230 -1.83 3.12 9.44
C ASP A 230 -2.02 3.28 7.94
N ASP A 231 -3.27 3.47 7.50
CA ASP A 231 -3.62 3.65 6.10
C ASP A 231 -3.16 5.03 5.57
N ASP A 232 -2.86 5.97 6.46
CA ASP A 232 -2.19 7.24 6.15
C ASP A 232 -0.70 7.24 6.52
N GLY A 233 -0.18 6.07 6.92
CA GLY A 233 1.18 5.91 7.41
C GLY A 233 2.25 6.10 6.33
N PRO A 234 3.54 6.16 6.73
CA PRO A 234 4.65 6.35 5.80
C PRO A 234 4.70 5.29 4.69
N MET A 235 4.24 4.07 4.98
CA MET A 235 4.20 2.96 4.03
C MET A 235 3.15 3.15 2.92
N GLU A 236 2.21 4.06 3.08
CA GLU A 236 1.22 4.37 2.04
C GLU A 236 1.87 5.05 0.82
N GLU A 237 2.94 5.82 1.02
CA GLU A 237 3.71 6.42 -0.08
C GLU A 237 4.24 5.36 -1.06
N GLN A 238 4.77 4.28 -0.49
CA GLN A 238 5.27 3.15 -1.26
C GLN A 238 4.15 2.46 -2.04
N ARG A 239 2.96 2.32 -1.44
CA ARG A 239 1.80 1.70 -2.09
C ARG A 239 1.28 2.57 -3.21
N GLN A 240 1.15 3.87 -2.98
CA GLN A 240 0.71 4.81 -4.01
C GLN A 240 1.66 4.82 -5.22
N ARG A 241 2.97 4.80 -4.97
CA ARG A 241 3.97 4.94 -6.04
C ARG A 241 4.26 3.66 -6.79
N TYR A 242 4.36 2.53 -6.09
CA TYR A 242 4.80 1.26 -6.66
C TYR A 242 3.73 0.17 -6.66
N GLY A 243 2.59 0.41 -6.01
CA GLY A 243 1.43 -0.47 -6.04
C GLY A 243 0.81 -0.63 -7.42
N PRO A 244 0.50 0.45 -8.18
CA PRO A 244 -0.23 0.32 -9.45
C PRO A 244 0.44 -0.63 -10.47
N PRO A 245 1.77 -0.58 -10.70
CA PRO A 245 2.43 -1.58 -11.55
C PRO A 245 2.27 -3.01 -11.02
N LEU A 246 2.45 -3.22 -9.72
CA LEU A 246 2.30 -4.54 -9.11
C LEU A 246 0.85 -5.07 -9.20
N TYR A 247 -0.14 -4.20 -8.98
CA TYR A 247 -1.56 -4.57 -9.09
C TYR A 247 -1.91 -5.01 -10.51
N ASN A 248 -1.41 -4.29 -11.52
CA ASN A 248 -1.59 -4.67 -12.92
C ASN A 248 -0.98 -6.05 -13.21
N LEU A 249 0.26 -6.30 -12.77
CA LEU A 249 0.91 -7.60 -12.95
C LEU A 249 0.16 -8.74 -12.23
N THR A 250 -0.36 -8.47 -11.04
CA THR A 250 -1.20 -9.42 -10.28
C THR A 250 -2.46 -9.79 -11.05
N LYS A 251 -3.10 -8.77 -11.66
CA LYS A 251 -4.28 -8.97 -12.49
C LYS A 251 -3.93 -9.79 -13.73
N THR A 252 -2.80 -9.54 -14.36
CA THR A 252 -2.32 -10.32 -15.51
C THR A 252 -2.15 -11.80 -15.17
N VAL A 253 -1.43 -12.14 -14.08
CA VAL A 253 -1.24 -13.55 -13.71
C VAL A 253 -2.54 -14.24 -13.30
N LEU A 254 -3.45 -13.50 -12.64
CA LEU A 254 -4.78 -13.99 -12.31
C LEU A 254 -5.61 -14.27 -13.57
N ILE A 255 -5.57 -13.39 -14.57
CA ILE A 255 -6.24 -13.60 -15.86
C ILE A 255 -5.66 -14.81 -16.60
N ILE A 256 -4.32 -14.99 -16.59
CA ILE A 256 -3.66 -16.18 -17.15
C ILE A 256 -4.16 -17.45 -16.43
N ARG A 257 -4.20 -17.44 -15.09
CA ARG A 257 -4.72 -18.56 -14.28
C ARG A 257 -6.18 -18.85 -14.64
N LEU A 258 -7.03 -17.83 -14.73
CA LEU A 258 -8.44 -17.97 -15.05
C LEU A 258 -8.62 -18.62 -16.42
N PHE A 259 -7.93 -18.12 -17.44
CA PHE A 259 -8.00 -18.69 -18.78
C PHE A 259 -7.57 -20.15 -18.81
N LEU A 260 -6.42 -20.48 -18.21
CA LEU A 260 -5.93 -21.86 -18.12
C LEU A 260 -6.92 -22.78 -17.39
N SER A 261 -7.48 -22.32 -16.26
CA SER A 261 -8.45 -23.08 -15.48
C SER A 261 -9.70 -23.41 -16.31
N LEU A 262 -10.27 -22.40 -16.98
CA LEU A 262 -11.45 -22.56 -17.81
C LEU A 262 -11.17 -23.46 -19.02
N ALA A 263 -10.02 -23.27 -19.67
CA ALA A 263 -9.61 -24.06 -20.83
C ALA A 263 -9.41 -25.55 -20.48
N TRP A 264 -8.86 -25.86 -19.30
CA TRP A 264 -8.72 -27.25 -18.84
C TRP A 264 -10.07 -27.91 -18.60
N GLN A 265 -10.95 -27.24 -17.86
CA GLN A 265 -12.27 -27.78 -17.52
C GLN A 265 -13.17 -27.99 -18.75
N ARG A 266 -12.95 -27.20 -19.80
CA ARG A 266 -13.74 -27.22 -21.03
C ARG A 266 -13.02 -27.85 -22.22
N PHE A 267 -11.88 -28.50 -22.01
CA PHE A 267 -11.01 -28.94 -23.10
C PHE A 267 -11.68 -29.86 -24.13
N GLU A 268 -12.61 -30.71 -23.68
CA GLU A 268 -13.35 -31.61 -24.59
C GLU A 268 -14.28 -30.87 -25.54
N ALA A 269 -14.90 -29.77 -25.07
CA ALA A 269 -15.80 -28.94 -25.85
C ALA A 269 -15.06 -27.84 -26.63
N PHE A 270 -13.91 -27.39 -26.11
CA PHE A 270 -13.14 -26.27 -26.65
C PHE A 270 -11.65 -26.62 -26.71
N LYS A 271 -11.16 -26.84 -27.94
CA LYS A 271 -9.74 -26.98 -28.19
C LYS A 271 -9.11 -25.61 -28.39
N LEU A 272 -7.99 -25.37 -27.70
CA LEU A 272 -7.19 -24.17 -27.89
C LEU A 272 -6.63 -24.13 -29.31
N ASN A 273 -6.83 -23.00 -30.00
CA ASN A 273 -6.26 -22.79 -31.32
C ASN A 273 -4.83 -22.22 -31.23
N ARG A 274 -4.08 -22.24 -32.34
CA ARG A 274 -2.69 -21.76 -32.39
C ARG A 274 -2.54 -20.30 -31.97
N HIS A 275 -3.50 -19.45 -32.29
CA HIS A 275 -3.46 -18.03 -31.92
C HIS A 275 -3.60 -17.85 -30.40
N GLN A 276 -4.57 -18.52 -29.77
CA GLN A 276 -4.75 -18.50 -28.31
C GLN A 276 -3.50 -19.01 -27.57
N ILE A 277 -2.88 -20.07 -28.09
CA ILE A 277 -1.63 -20.61 -27.52
C ILE A 277 -0.47 -19.61 -27.65
N SER A 278 -0.34 -18.97 -28.81
CA SER A 278 0.70 -17.95 -29.04
C SER A 278 0.53 -16.75 -28.11
N VAL A 279 -0.70 -16.25 -27.96
CA VAL A 279 -1.01 -15.11 -27.06
C VAL A 279 -0.77 -15.49 -25.60
N LEU A 280 -1.11 -16.71 -25.19
CA LEU A 280 -0.79 -17.21 -23.85
C LEU A 280 0.72 -17.25 -23.60
N GLU A 281 1.49 -17.75 -24.56
CA GLU A 281 2.95 -17.80 -24.45
C GLU A 281 3.54 -16.38 -24.33
N GLU A 282 3.11 -15.46 -25.18
CA GLU A 282 3.52 -14.06 -25.14
C GLU A 282 3.16 -13.39 -23.81
N ALA A 283 1.95 -13.62 -23.29
CA ALA A 283 1.51 -13.05 -22.02
C ALA A 283 2.32 -13.57 -20.82
N VAL A 284 2.67 -14.86 -20.82
CA VAL A 284 3.56 -15.43 -19.79
C VAL A 284 4.96 -14.81 -19.89
N ASP A 285 5.44 -14.56 -21.09
CA ASP A 285 6.76 -13.95 -21.31
C ASP A 285 6.80 -12.51 -20.83
N VAL A 286 5.79 -11.73 -21.18
CA VAL A 286 5.63 -10.34 -20.74
C VAL A 286 5.44 -10.29 -19.22
N TYR A 287 4.53 -11.09 -18.66
CA TYR A 287 4.32 -11.12 -17.21
C TYR A 287 5.60 -11.49 -16.46
N THR A 288 6.28 -12.56 -16.84
CA THR A 288 7.46 -13.03 -16.08
C THR A 288 8.64 -12.07 -16.19
N SER A 289 8.85 -11.43 -17.34
CA SER A 289 9.90 -10.41 -17.52
C SER A 289 9.59 -9.11 -16.77
N GLU A 290 8.37 -8.59 -16.87
CA GLU A 290 7.94 -7.38 -16.17
C GLU A 290 7.89 -7.58 -14.65
N PHE A 291 7.44 -8.74 -14.20
CA PHE A 291 7.41 -9.06 -12.78
C PHE A 291 8.82 -9.21 -12.22
N GLU A 292 9.75 -9.82 -12.96
CA GLU A 292 11.16 -9.85 -12.54
C GLU A 292 11.77 -8.44 -12.50
N ARG A 293 11.50 -7.60 -13.51
CA ARG A 293 11.92 -6.19 -13.54
C ARG A 293 11.43 -5.44 -12.30
N PHE A 294 10.15 -5.62 -11.96
CA PHE A 294 9.55 -5.03 -10.76
C PHE A 294 10.23 -5.54 -9.48
N ILE A 295 10.45 -6.86 -9.35
CA ILE A 295 11.09 -7.44 -8.16
C ILE A 295 12.52 -6.93 -7.99
N ASN A 296 13.29 -6.84 -9.07
CA ASN A 296 14.65 -6.32 -9.02
C ASN A 296 14.67 -4.85 -8.59
N PHE A 297 13.79 -4.03 -9.17
CA PHE A 297 13.63 -2.63 -8.79
C PHE A 297 13.24 -2.47 -7.32
N ILE A 298 12.17 -3.13 -6.87
CA ILE A 298 11.68 -2.94 -5.49
C ILE A 298 12.67 -3.51 -4.46
N SER A 299 13.46 -4.52 -4.84
CA SER A 299 14.57 -5.04 -4.03
C SER A 299 15.67 -4.00 -3.82
N GLU A 300 15.98 -3.19 -4.83
CA GLU A 300 16.90 -2.06 -4.72
C GLU A 300 16.32 -0.96 -3.84
N VAL A 301 15.06 -0.58 -4.05
CA VAL A 301 14.38 0.41 -3.20
C VAL A 301 14.41 -0.03 -1.73
N PHE A 302 14.07 -1.29 -1.43
CA PHE A 302 14.04 -1.81 -0.06
C PHE A 302 15.43 -2.01 0.53
N ALA A 303 16.47 -2.14 -0.30
CA ALA A 303 17.85 -2.20 0.18
C ALA A 303 18.32 -0.86 0.74
N ASN A 304 17.82 0.23 0.17
CA ASN A 304 18.35 1.57 0.41
C ASN A 304 17.40 2.44 1.23
N SER A 305 16.10 2.13 1.25
CA SER A 305 15.08 2.90 1.97
C SER A 305 15.40 2.96 3.47
N PRO A 306 15.53 4.15 4.06
CA PRO A 306 15.80 4.28 5.48
C PRO A 306 14.59 3.83 6.30
N PHE A 307 14.85 3.26 7.48
CA PHE A 307 13.82 2.93 8.48
C PHE A 307 13.60 4.07 9.48
N PHE A 308 14.64 4.88 9.71
CA PHE A 308 14.65 6.04 10.62
C PHE A 308 15.38 7.20 9.97
N ILE A 309 15.02 8.41 10.38
CA ILE A 309 15.65 9.65 9.92
C ILE A 309 16.11 10.46 11.14
N SER A 310 17.08 11.35 10.98
CA SER A 310 17.45 12.26 12.07
C SER A 310 16.35 13.32 12.28
N ALA A 311 16.26 13.88 13.49
CA ALA A 311 15.35 14.97 13.80
C ALA A 311 15.67 16.23 12.96
N GLU A 312 16.95 16.42 12.61
CA GLU A 312 17.40 17.47 11.70
C GLU A 312 16.89 17.24 10.27
N ASP A 313 17.00 16.02 9.74
CA ASP A 313 16.45 15.69 8.43
C ASP A 313 14.92 15.84 8.42
N ALA A 314 14.24 15.32 9.44
CA ALA A 314 12.79 15.45 9.58
C ALA A 314 12.34 16.91 9.60
N SER A 315 13.03 17.75 10.39
CA SER A 315 12.74 19.17 10.46
C SER A 315 13.07 19.90 9.17
N MET A 316 14.19 19.62 8.49
CA MET A 316 14.51 20.25 7.20
C MET A 316 13.46 19.99 6.10
N PHE A 317 12.85 18.81 6.08
CA PHE A 317 11.75 18.49 5.18
C PHE A 317 10.41 19.08 5.64
N GLU A 318 10.19 19.27 6.94
CA GLU A 318 9.09 20.08 7.47
C GLU A 318 9.27 21.57 7.13
N THR A 319 10.49 22.12 7.19
CA THR A 319 10.79 23.51 6.81
C THR A 319 10.56 23.76 5.33
N ARG A 320 10.86 22.79 4.45
CA ARG A 320 10.49 22.85 3.02
C ARG A 320 8.98 22.85 2.79
N LYS A 321 8.19 22.28 3.71
CA LYS A 321 6.72 22.39 3.75
C LYS A 321 6.26 23.74 4.32
N SER A 322 7.05 24.38 5.19
CA SER A 322 6.70 25.69 5.78
C SER A 322 6.64 26.82 4.74
N ASP A 323 7.26 26.63 3.56
CA ASP A 323 7.09 27.57 2.45
C ASP A 323 5.68 27.51 1.81
N GLU A 324 4.87 26.47 2.07
CA GLU A 324 3.47 26.34 1.63
C GLU A 324 2.43 26.79 2.68
N TYR A 325 2.80 26.87 3.97
CA TYR A 325 1.89 27.21 5.06
C TYR A 325 2.37 28.41 5.86
N ASN A 326 1.54 29.43 5.98
CA ASN A 326 1.86 30.57 6.83
C ASN A 326 1.57 30.25 8.30
N GLU A 327 2.60 30.29 9.15
CA GLU A 327 2.43 30.24 10.60
C GLU A 327 2.06 31.62 11.15
N ILE A 328 0.91 31.71 11.81
CA ILE A 328 0.37 32.96 12.36
C ILE A 328 0.03 32.74 13.84
N THR A 329 0.48 33.67 14.68
CA THR A 329 0.15 33.67 16.11
C THR A 329 -1.03 34.61 16.38
N VAL A 330 -2.12 34.10 16.95
CA VAL A 330 -3.27 34.91 17.41
C VAL A 330 -3.16 35.12 18.93
N PRO A 331 -2.86 36.34 19.41
CA PRO A 331 -2.75 36.61 20.84
C PRO A 331 -4.06 36.32 21.61
N ALA A 332 -3.95 36.11 22.92
CA ALA A 332 -5.11 36.03 23.80
C ALA A 332 -5.92 37.34 23.71
N GLY A 333 -7.25 37.25 23.66
CA GLY A 333 -8.13 38.41 23.57
C GLY A 333 -8.17 39.10 22.20
N LYS A 334 -7.61 38.50 21.15
CA LYS A 334 -7.53 39.08 19.80
C LYS A 334 -8.12 38.16 18.73
N SER A 335 -8.51 38.74 17.61
CA SER A 335 -8.87 38.03 16.38
C SER A 335 -7.81 38.26 15.30
N TYR A 336 -7.75 37.35 14.34
CA TYR A 336 -6.98 37.47 13.12
C TYR A 336 -7.89 37.27 11.91
N GLU A 337 -7.72 38.10 10.90
CA GLU A 337 -8.63 38.17 9.76
C GLU A 337 -7.84 38.11 8.45
N VAL A 338 -8.30 37.27 7.52
CA VAL A 338 -7.81 37.26 6.13
C VAL A 338 -8.94 37.77 5.26
N SER A 339 -8.67 38.82 4.49
CA SER A 339 -9.63 39.38 3.54
C SER A 339 -9.24 38.97 2.12
N LEU A 340 -10.20 38.41 1.39
CA LEU A 340 -10.07 37.96 0.01
C LEU A 340 -11.00 38.78 -0.87
N ALA A 341 -10.46 39.45 -1.87
CA ALA A 341 -11.24 40.09 -2.92
C ALA A 341 -11.54 39.05 -4.02
N VAL A 342 -12.82 38.84 -4.30
CA VAL A 342 -13.31 37.90 -5.31
C VAL A 342 -13.94 38.69 -6.44
N GLU A 343 -13.34 38.59 -7.63
CA GLU A 343 -13.76 39.34 -8.82
C GLU A 343 -14.90 38.66 -9.58
N SER A 344 -15.00 37.32 -9.52
CA SER A 344 -15.98 36.52 -10.26
C SER A 344 -16.70 35.50 -9.37
N ILE A 345 -17.99 35.31 -9.65
CA ILE A 345 -18.83 34.27 -9.05
C ILE A 345 -18.26 32.89 -9.45
N ASN A 346 -18.41 31.89 -8.59
CA ASN A 346 -17.88 30.52 -8.73
C ASN A 346 -16.37 30.37 -8.56
N SER A 347 -15.66 31.40 -8.09
CA SER A 347 -14.30 31.24 -7.55
C SER A 347 -14.33 30.36 -6.30
N TYR A 348 -13.28 29.58 -6.07
CA TYR A 348 -13.19 28.66 -4.92
C TYR A 348 -12.39 29.29 -3.79
N ILE A 349 -12.99 29.33 -2.60
CA ILE A 349 -12.29 29.67 -1.36
C ILE A 349 -12.15 28.37 -0.56
N ALA A 350 -10.91 28.01 -0.24
CA ALA A 350 -10.60 26.88 0.63
C ALA A 350 -9.75 27.33 1.81
N TRP A 351 -9.95 26.68 2.96
CA TRP A 351 -9.10 26.82 4.13
C TRP A 351 -8.70 25.44 4.66
N ASP A 352 -7.49 25.41 5.20
CA ASP A 352 -7.02 24.36 6.07
C ASP A 352 -6.26 25.03 7.22
N PHE A 353 -6.66 24.74 8.46
CA PHE A 353 -5.90 25.15 9.62
C PHE A 353 -5.86 24.10 10.71
N SER A 354 -4.71 24.06 11.39
CA SER A 354 -4.53 23.32 12.63
C SER A 354 -3.82 24.18 13.68
N LEU A 355 -4.07 23.89 14.94
CA LEU A 355 -3.42 24.53 16.07
C LEU A 355 -2.19 23.72 16.49
N VAL A 356 -1.02 24.37 16.56
CA VAL A 356 0.25 23.71 16.90
C VAL A 356 0.67 24.13 18.31
N GLN A 357 0.31 23.36 19.35
CA GLN A 357 0.86 23.54 20.69
C GLN A 357 0.63 22.35 21.65
N GLY A 358 1.65 21.51 21.84
CA GLY A 358 1.80 20.63 23.02
C GLY A 358 0.64 19.66 23.35
N LYS A 359 0.60 19.19 24.61
CA LYS A 359 -0.32 18.15 25.13
C LYS A 359 -1.68 18.69 25.63
N MET A 360 -2.08 19.90 25.25
CA MET A 360 -3.33 20.51 25.72
C MET A 360 -4.32 20.65 24.56
N ASN A 361 -5.54 20.16 24.75
CA ASN A 361 -6.64 20.42 23.82
C ASN A 361 -6.98 21.90 23.83
N MET A 362 -6.70 22.57 22.72
CA MET A 362 -7.03 23.97 22.51
C MET A 362 -7.92 24.06 21.27
N ASP A 363 -8.88 24.97 21.30
CA ASP A 363 -9.74 25.29 20.15
C ASP A 363 -9.53 26.74 19.72
N ILE A 364 -10.04 27.16 18.57
CA ILE A 364 -10.10 28.56 18.11
C ILE A 364 -11.49 28.82 17.54
N GLY A 365 -12.01 30.03 17.73
CA GLY A 365 -13.24 30.44 17.06
C GLY A 365 -12.97 30.63 15.57
N PHE A 366 -13.81 30.11 14.70
CA PHE A 366 -13.66 30.29 13.25
C PHE A 366 -15.02 30.60 12.61
N SER A 367 -15.01 31.55 11.66
CA SER A 367 -16.17 31.94 10.87
C SER A 367 -15.76 32.55 9.52
N VAL A 368 -16.70 32.58 8.58
CA VAL A 368 -16.50 33.22 7.28
C VAL A 368 -17.64 34.19 7.02
N GLU A 369 -17.29 35.44 6.74
CA GLU A 369 -18.22 36.52 6.42
C GLU A 369 -18.03 36.99 4.97
N TYR A 370 -19.11 37.36 4.31
CA TYR A 370 -19.10 38.09 3.04
C TYR A 370 -19.58 39.52 3.30
N THR A 371 -18.93 40.51 2.69
CA THR A 371 -19.36 41.91 2.69
C THR A 371 -19.61 42.34 1.26
N ASN A 372 -20.83 42.83 0.99
CA ASN A 372 -21.20 43.34 -0.33
C ASN A 372 -20.63 44.76 -0.57
N THR A 373 -20.78 45.28 -1.79
CA THR A 373 -20.29 46.61 -2.19
C THR A 373 -20.96 47.78 -1.46
N VAL A 374 -22.07 47.52 -0.76
CA VAL A 374 -22.82 48.49 0.05
C VAL A 374 -22.45 48.39 1.55
N GLY A 375 -21.60 47.42 1.92
CA GLY A 375 -21.12 47.21 3.29
C GLY A 375 -22.00 46.28 4.13
N GLU A 376 -23.05 45.67 3.56
CA GLU A 376 -23.87 44.69 4.27
C GLU A 376 -23.15 43.35 4.40
N LYS A 377 -23.20 42.79 5.61
CA LYS A 377 -22.53 41.55 5.96
C LYS A 377 -23.47 40.35 5.89
N THR A 378 -23.02 39.29 5.24
CA THR A 378 -23.70 37.99 5.22
C THR A 378 -22.77 36.92 5.81
N LEU A 379 -23.27 36.11 6.73
CA LEU A 379 -22.54 34.97 7.29
C LEU A 379 -22.56 33.80 6.30
N ILE A 380 -21.39 33.37 5.85
CA ILE A 380 -21.21 32.22 4.95
C ILE A 380 -20.97 30.95 5.78
N LEU A 381 -20.10 31.05 6.79
CA LEU A 381 -19.88 30.00 7.77
C LEU A 381 -20.10 30.58 9.18
N PRO A 382 -21.06 30.03 9.95
CA PRO A 382 -21.35 30.54 11.29
C PRO A 382 -20.20 30.25 12.26
N TYR A 383 -20.04 31.13 13.25
CA TYR A 383 -19.04 31.00 14.30
C TYR A 383 -19.17 29.68 15.06
N ARG A 384 -18.08 28.91 15.10
CA ARG A 384 -17.92 27.72 15.93
C ARG A 384 -16.47 27.61 16.44
N ARG A 385 -16.26 26.79 17.47
CA ARG A 385 -14.94 26.52 18.06
C ARG A 385 -14.38 25.21 17.50
N TYR A 386 -13.16 25.25 16.99
CA TYR A 386 -12.51 24.14 16.30
C TYR A 386 -11.10 23.89 16.84
N GLU A 387 -10.73 22.62 17.04
CA GLU A 387 -9.33 22.24 17.32
C GLU A 387 -8.49 22.26 16.02
N SER A 388 -9.09 21.84 14.92
CA SER A 388 -8.65 22.00 13.54
C SER A 388 -9.88 22.00 12.63
N ASP A 389 -9.79 22.58 11.44
CA ASP A 389 -10.88 22.51 10.46
C ASP A 389 -10.34 22.66 9.04
N GLN A 390 -10.95 21.91 8.13
CA GLN A 390 -10.69 21.99 6.70
C GLN A 390 -12.03 22.12 5.98
N GLY A 391 -12.13 23.09 5.09
CA GLY A 391 -13.37 23.35 4.38
C GLY A 391 -13.18 24.22 3.15
N ASN A 392 -14.24 24.29 2.36
CA ASN A 392 -14.26 25.07 1.14
C ASN A 392 -15.70 25.39 0.72
N PHE A 393 -15.84 26.40 -0.14
CA PHE A 393 -17.09 26.69 -0.84
C PHE A 393 -16.84 27.44 -2.15
N SER A 394 -17.80 27.34 -3.07
CA SER A 394 -17.87 28.18 -4.26
C SER A 394 -18.53 29.52 -3.93
N THR A 395 -17.87 30.61 -4.29
CA THR A 395 -18.36 31.97 -4.06
C THR A 395 -19.65 32.23 -4.83
N CYS A 396 -20.71 32.65 -4.12
CA CYS A 396 -22.02 32.93 -4.72
C CYS A 396 -22.13 34.37 -5.27
N MET A 397 -21.22 35.27 -4.86
CA MET A 397 -21.25 36.70 -5.20
C MET A 397 -19.82 37.21 -5.37
N ALA A 398 -19.61 38.19 -6.26
CA ALA A 398 -18.36 38.97 -6.28
C ALA A 398 -18.33 39.95 -5.10
N GLY A 399 -17.16 40.21 -4.54
CA GLY A 399 -16.99 41.11 -3.38
C GLY A 399 -15.93 40.63 -2.39
N HIS A 400 -16.06 41.03 -1.13
CA HIS A 400 -15.04 40.76 -0.11
C HIS A 400 -15.47 39.65 0.83
N TYR A 401 -14.69 38.57 0.85
CA TYR A 401 -14.84 37.49 1.81
C TYR A 401 -13.79 37.62 2.91
N LYS A 402 -14.19 37.38 4.15
CA LYS A 402 -13.33 37.48 5.31
C LYS A 402 -13.38 36.18 6.10
N LEU A 403 -12.21 35.56 6.25
CA LEU A 403 -12.01 34.42 7.14
C LEU A 403 -11.53 34.96 8.48
N ILE A 404 -12.22 34.64 9.55
CA ILE A 404 -12.00 35.21 10.88
C ILE A 404 -11.66 34.08 11.85
N TRP A 405 -10.50 34.19 12.47
CA TRP A 405 -10.09 33.36 13.58
C TRP A 405 -10.11 34.17 14.86
N ASP A 406 -10.95 33.76 15.80
CA ASP A 406 -11.20 34.49 17.02
C ASP A 406 -10.59 33.77 18.22
N ASN A 407 -9.72 34.49 18.93
CA ASN A 407 -9.18 34.10 20.22
C ASN A 407 -9.58 35.07 21.34
N SER A 408 -10.63 35.89 21.11
CA SER A 408 -11.15 36.87 22.06
C SER A 408 -11.60 36.25 23.40
N TYR A 409 -12.08 35.01 23.36
CA TYR A 409 -12.54 34.27 24.54
C TYR A 409 -11.41 33.67 25.38
N SER A 410 -10.17 33.66 24.89
CA SER A 410 -9.02 33.18 25.65
C SER A 410 -8.41 34.30 26.47
N THR A 411 -8.36 34.12 27.79
CA THR A 411 -7.79 35.10 28.73
C THR A 411 -6.30 34.92 28.99
N PHE A 412 -5.73 33.73 28.73
CA PHE A 412 -4.35 33.39 29.11
C PHE A 412 -3.50 32.83 27.98
N PHE A 413 -4.11 32.20 26.96
CA PHE A 413 -3.37 31.44 25.96
C PHE A 413 -3.37 32.14 24.60
N LYS A 414 -2.16 32.43 24.09
CA LYS A 414 -1.92 32.73 22.66
C LYS A 414 -2.00 31.43 21.86
N LYS A 415 -2.52 31.48 20.64
CA LYS A 415 -2.68 30.31 19.77
C LYS A 415 -1.74 30.42 18.58
N LEU A 416 -0.91 29.40 18.36
CA LEU A 416 -0.08 29.27 17.17
C LEU A 416 -0.88 28.45 16.15
N ARG A 417 -1.08 29.00 14.95
CA ARG A 417 -1.85 28.36 13.89
C ARG A 417 -0.99 28.20 12.66
N THR A 418 -1.08 27.04 12.04
CA THR A 418 -0.59 26.81 10.67
C THR A 418 -1.80 26.95 9.74
N PHE A 419 -1.75 27.84 8.74
CA PHE A 419 -2.87 28.06 7.81
C PHE A 419 -2.41 28.04 6.36
N CYS A 420 -3.15 27.28 5.55
CA CYS A 420 -3.12 27.39 4.09
C CYS A 420 -4.46 27.98 3.62
N GLY A 421 -4.39 29.15 3.00
CA GLY A 421 -5.52 29.79 2.34
C GLY A 421 -5.27 29.83 0.85
N CYS A 422 -6.00 29.03 0.09
CA CYS A 422 -5.94 29.04 -1.36
C CYS A 422 -7.18 29.72 -1.93
N LEU A 423 -6.99 30.81 -2.65
CA LEU A 423 -7.97 31.34 -3.59
C LEU A 423 -7.68 30.67 -4.94
N LEU A 424 -8.56 29.78 -5.40
CA LEU A 424 -8.49 29.23 -6.75
C LEU A 424 -9.52 29.96 -7.61
N THR A 425 -9.05 30.89 -8.44
CA THR A 425 -9.88 31.53 -9.47
C THR A 425 -10.00 30.57 -10.65
N SER A 426 -11.21 30.04 -10.88
CA SER A 426 -11.54 29.39 -12.15
C SER A 426 -11.75 30.47 -13.20
N ASN A 427 -10.73 30.76 -14.01
CA ASN A 427 -10.98 31.34 -15.32
C ASN A 427 -11.42 30.20 -16.24
N ILE A 428 -12.73 30.07 -16.43
CA ILE A 428 -13.26 29.52 -17.69
C ILE A 428 -13.45 30.70 -18.64
#